data_AF-A0A521KVU9-F1
#
_entry.id   AF-A0A521KVU9-F1
#
_cell.length_a   1.000
_cell.length_b   1.000
_cell.length_c   1.000
_cell.angle_alpha   90.00
_cell.angle_beta   90.00
_cell.angle_gamma   90.00
#
_symmetry.space_group_name_H-M   'P 1'
#
loop_
_entity.id
_entity.type
_entity.pdbx_description
1 polymer ?
#
loop_
_entity_poly.entity_id
_entity_poly.type
_entity_poly.pdbx_seq_one_letter_code
_entity_poly.pdbx_strand_id
1 'polypeptide(L)'
;MRGDSWGSKSINGWLTRMKQKGTTNARTAAVFLLAITLLGLTLGATSCADKQTLGAAASPSSTVPDTREPIGLSGEAGKEHRVVMLQHLETVQAIVAALANEDYALAQGLTEAHLGFFTHRQAMLRQKPEDFPPAYHDLAMAHHEAAEELARVMPSRDLKQILPRLDGVLKACVACHLAYKLHSTNN
;
A
#
# COMPACT_ATOMS: atom_id res chain seq x y z
N MET A 1 0.67 -34.70 -1.86
CA MET A 1 -0.40 -34.27 -0.95
C MET A 1 0.18 -33.97 0.43
N ARG A 2 0.38 -32.68 0.74
CA ARG A 2 0.25 -32.07 2.08
C ARG A 2 0.50 -30.58 1.87
N GLY A 3 -0.58 -29.81 2.03
CA GLY A 3 -0.58 -28.36 1.93
C GLY A 3 -0.51 -27.80 3.34
N ASP A 4 0.44 -26.89 3.56
CA ASP A 4 0.68 -26.31 4.87
C ASP A 4 0.36 -24.81 4.80
N SER A 5 -0.60 -24.45 5.65
CA SER A 5 -1.24 -23.16 5.80
C SER A 5 -0.30 -22.10 6.37
N TRP A 6 0.31 -21.30 5.48
CA TRP A 6 0.98 -20.05 5.86
C TRP A 6 0.14 -18.85 5.45
N GLY A 7 -0.87 -18.56 6.26
CA GLY A 7 -1.73 -17.40 6.09
C GLY A 7 -2.65 -17.25 7.29
N SER A 8 -2.29 -16.36 8.22
CA SER A 8 -3.16 -15.65 9.20
C SER A 8 -2.51 -15.38 10.56
N LYS A 9 -1.40 -16.03 10.93
CA LYS A 9 -0.88 -15.95 12.32
C LYS A 9 0.17 -14.86 12.60
N SER A 10 0.70 -14.14 11.61
CA SER A 10 1.84 -13.25 11.84
C SER A 10 1.51 -11.79 12.20
N ILE A 11 0.31 -11.29 11.88
CA ILE A 11 -0.01 -9.86 12.06
C ILE A 11 -0.64 -9.60 13.45
N ASN A 12 -1.48 -10.51 13.93
CA ASN A 12 -2.12 -10.41 15.24
C ASN A 12 -1.13 -10.52 16.43
N GLY A 13 0.04 -11.12 16.20
CA GLY A 13 1.12 -11.20 17.20
C GLY A 13 1.83 -9.86 17.44
N TRP A 14 1.76 -8.92 16.48
CA TRP A 14 2.42 -7.62 16.58
C TRP A 14 1.60 -6.62 17.41
N LEU A 15 0.27 -6.61 17.23
CA LEU A 15 -0.66 -5.79 18.03
C LEU A 15 -0.68 -6.19 19.51
N THR A 16 -0.52 -7.47 19.82
CA THR A 16 -0.50 -7.97 21.21
C THR A 16 0.80 -7.60 21.94
N ARG A 17 1.93 -7.51 21.22
CA ARG A 17 3.23 -7.15 21.81
C ARG A 17 3.37 -5.65 22.09
N MET A 18 2.69 -4.78 21.34
CA MET A 18 2.68 -3.33 21.61
C MET A 18 1.83 -2.95 22.82
N LYS A 19 0.80 -3.73 23.17
CA LYS A 19 -0.04 -3.46 24.35
C LYS A 19 0.65 -3.76 25.69
N GLN A 20 1.80 -4.45 25.68
CA GLN A 20 2.49 -4.91 26.88
C GLN A 20 3.59 -3.96 27.37
N LYS A 21 3.95 -2.90 26.61
CA LYS A 21 5.03 -1.95 26.96
C LYS A 21 4.56 -0.60 27.50
N GLY A 22 3.29 -0.44 27.86
CA GLY A 22 2.71 0.83 28.31
C GLY A 22 2.00 0.74 29.66
N THR A 23 2.70 0.35 30.73
CA THR A 23 2.17 0.44 32.11
C THR A 23 3.16 1.14 33.02
N THR A 24 3.27 2.46 32.86
CA THR A 24 3.82 3.36 33.88
C THR A 24 2.70 4.26 34.40
N ASN A 25 2.34 4.01 35.66
CA ASN A 25 1.74 4.92 36.63
C ASN A 25 0.30 5.43 36.39
N ALA A 26 -0.67 4.55 36.62
CA ALA A 26 -2.11 4.83 36.75
C ALA A 26 -2.52 5.67 37.99
N ARG A 27 -1.63 6.50 38.54
CA ARG A 27 -1.91 7.31 39.74
C ARG A 27 -2.07 8.81 39.48
N THR A 28 -1.75 9.30 38.29
CA THR A 28 -1.81 10.74 37.94
C THR A 28 -3.01 11.12 37.07
N ALA A 29 -3.75 10.16 36.52
CA ALA A 29 -4.90 10.42 35.63
C ALA A 29 -6.21 10.78 36.36
N ALA A 30 -6.31 10.57 37.66
CA ALA A 30 -7.55 10.77 38.42
C ALA A 30 -7.82 12.24 38.84
N VAL A 31 -6.81 13.12 38.75
CA VAL A 31 -6.95 14.52 39.23
C VAL A 31 -7.42 15.47 38.12
N PHE A 32 -7.19 15.15 36.85
CA PHE A 32 -7.55 16.04 35.73
C PHE A 32 -8.99 15.85 35.19
N LEU A 33 -9.69 14.78 35.57
CA LEU A 33 -11.04 14.48 35.07
C LEU A 33 -12.18 15.10 35.90
N LEU A 34 -11.88 15.80 37.00
CA LEU A 34 -12.88 16.40 37.89
C LEU A 34 -13.05 17.93 37.73
N ALA A 35 -12.26 18.58 36.86
CA ALA A 35 -12.27 20.04 36.71
C ALA A 35 -12.96 20.59 35.44
N ILE A 36 -13.42 19.72 34.52
CA ILE A 36 -14.00 20.17 33.23
C ILE A 36 -15.54 20.10 33.22
N THR A 37 -16.17 19.51 34.23
CA THR A 37 -17.63 19.35 34.29
C THR A 37 -18.40 20.54 34.87
N LEU A 38 -17.74 21.67 35.14
CA LEU A 38 -18.37 22.81 35.83
C LEU A 38 -18.26 24.16 35.12
N LEU A 39 -17.98 24.19 33.81
CA LEU A 39 -17.95 25.43 33.05
C LEU A 39 -18.72 25.30 31.73
N GLY A 40 -19.93 25.86 31.69
CA GLY A 40 -20.51 26.32 30.42
C GLY A 40 -21.76 25.61 29.92
N LEU A 41 -22.68 25.22 30.80
CA LEU A 41 -24.10 25.32 30.46
C LEU A 41 -24.40 26.81 30.24
N THR A 42 -24.68 27.24 29.00
CA THR A 42 -25.64 28.31 28.65
C THR A 42 -25.59 28.69 27.16
N LEU A 43 -26.76 29.06 26.62
CA LEU A 43 -27.09 29.65 25.32
C LEU A 43 -27.45 28.70 24.17
N GLY A 44 -28.76 28.46 24.07
CA GLY A 44 -29.42 28.15 22.82
C GLY A 44 -29.50 29.38 21.91
N ALA A 45 -29.30 29.15 20.62
CA ALA A 45 -29.74 30.04 19.55
C ALA A 45 -30.45 29.17 18.51
N THR A 46 -31.71 29.51 18.26
CA THR A 46 -32.55 28.99 17.19
C THR A 46 -31.90 29.30 15.85
N SER A 47 -31.42 28.28 15.14
CA SER A 47 -31.02 28.41 13.74
C SER A 47 -32.19 27.96 12.87
N CYS A 48 -32.82 28.90 12.18
CA CYS A 48 -33.67 28.59 11.03
C CYS A 48 -32.78 27.94 9.97
N ALA A 49 -32.95 26.63 9.79
CA ALA A 49 -32.30 25.90 8.71
C ALA A 49 -32.94 26.31 7.38
N ASP A 50 -32.29 27.25 6.69
CA ASP A 50 -32.57 27.57 5.31
C ASP A 50 -32.25 26.32 4.47
N LYS A 51 -33.27 25.70 3.87
CA LYS A 51 -33.10 24.56 2.97
C LYS A 51 -32.60 25.08 1.63
N GLN A 52 -31.32 25.40 1.55
CA GLN A 52 -30.64 25.49 0.27
C GLN A 52 -30.60 24.09 -0.33
N THR A 53 -31.57 23.85 -1.21
CA THR A 53 -31.53 22.77 -2.18
C THR A 53 -30.35 23.05 -3.09
N LEU A 54 -29.17 22.59 -2.67
CA LEU A 54 -28.01 22.46 -3.53
C LEU A 54 -28.41 21.41 -4.56
N GLY A 55 -28.96 21.88 -5.68
CA GLY A 55 -29.03 21.09 -6.89
C GLY A 55 -27.62 20.55 -7.12
N ALA A 56 -27.52 19.23 -7.20
CA ALA A 56 -26.32 18.54 -7.62
C ALA A 56 -26.02 19.03 -9.04
N ALA A 57 -25.28 20.13 -9.15
CA ALA A 57 -24.54 20.45 -10.34
C ALA A 57 -23.58 19.29 -10.50
N ALA A 58 -23.94 18.34 -11.37
CA ALA A 58 -23.05 17.32 -11.83
C ALA A 58 -21.82 18.06 -12.37
N SER A 59 -20.71 17.99 -11.64
CA SER A 59 -19.42 18.41 -12.15
C SER A 59 -19.27 17.75 -13.52
N PRO A 60 -18.97 18.51 -14.59
CA PRO A 60 -18.73 17.90 -15.89
C PRO A 60 -17.60 16.90 -15.69
N SER A 61 -17.94 15.61 -15.76
CA SER A 61 -16.95 14.54 -15.74
C SER A 61 -16.11 14.76 -16.99
N SER A 62 -14.89 15.28 -16.83
CA SER A 62 -13.92 15.33 -17.91
C SER A 62 -13.64 13.89 -18.32
N THR A 63 -14.37 13.41 -19.32
CA THR A 63 -14.22 12.05 -19.85
C THR A 63 -13.01 12.06 -20.77
N VAL A 64 -11.81 12.19 -20.19
CA VAL A 64 -10.58 11.90 -20.91
C VAL A 64 -10.59 10.39 -21.19
N PRO A 65 -10.55 9.95 -22.46
CA PRO A 65 -10.51 8.53 -22.78
C PRO A 65 -9.26 7.88 -22.16
N ASP A 66 -9.45 6.72 -21.52
CA ASP A 66 -8.34 5.94 -20.97
C ASP A 66 -7.59 5.23 -22.11
N THR A 67 -6.43 5.79 -22.49
CA THR A 67 -5.59 5.35 -23.60
C THR A 67 -4.68 4.16 -23.29
N ARG A 68 -4.73 3.62 -22.05
CA ARG A 68 -3.88 2.50 -21.63
C ARG A 68 -4.23 1.21 -22.35
N GLU A 69 -3.20 0.43 -22.65
CA GLU A 69 -3.34 -0.87 -23.29
C GLU A 69 -3.92 -1.92 -22.31
N PRO A 70 -5.00 -2.62 -22.67
CA PRO A 70 -5.55 -3.67 -21.82
C PRO A 70 -4.68 -4.94 -21.88
N ILE A 71 -4.30 -5.48 -20.74
CA ILE A 71 -3.68 -6.81 -20.65
C ILE A 71 -4.78 -7.86 -20.76
N GLY A 72 -4.63 -8.78 -21.73
CA GLY A 72 -5.61 -9.81 -22.10
C GLY A 72 -5.69 -11.00 -21.15
N LEU A 73 -5.63 -10.78 -19.83
CA LEU A 73 -5.72 -11.85 -18.84
C LEU A 73 -7.15 -12.42 -18.74
N SER A 74 -7.26 -13.72 -18.47
CA SER A 74 -8.54 -14.34 -18.10
C SER A 74 -9.08 -13.72 -16.80
N GLY A 75 -10.39 -13.83 -16.54
CA GLY A 75 -11.01 -13.22 -15.36
C GLY A 75 -10.41 -13.70 -14.02
N GLU A 76 -9.95 -14.94 -13.94
CA GLU A 76 -9.25 -15.48 -12.76
C GLU A 76 -7.80 -14.97 -12.68
N ALA A 77 -7.06 -15.05 -13.79
CA ALA A 77 -5.67 -14.57 -13.85
C ALA A 77 -5.59 -13.05 -13.55
N GLY A 78 -6.54 -12.26 -14.04
CA GLY A 78 -6.63 -10.83 -13.75
C GLY A 78 -6.90 -10.54 -12.27
N LYS A 79 -7.72 -11.35 -11.58
CA LYS A 79 -7.95 -11.22 -10.13
C LYS A 79 -6.69 -11.54 -9.34
N GLU A 80 -6.00 -12.63 -9.67
CA GLU A 80 -4.74 -13.00 -9.03
C GLU A 80 -3.68 -11.92 -9.26
N HIS A 81 -3.57 -11.43 -10.50
CA HIS A 81 -2.66 -10.33 -10.84
C HIS A 81 -2.92 -9.08 -10.00
N ARG A 82 -4.19 -8.69 -9.84
CA ARG A 82 -4.58 -7.56 -8.97
C ARG A 82 -4.16 -7.78 -7.52
N VAL A 83 -4.31 -8.99 -6.99
CA VAL A 83 -3.86 -9.32 -5.62
C VAL A 83 -2.36 -9.12 -5.48
N VAL A 84 -1.56 -9.55 -6.46
CA VAL A 84 -0.10 -9.34 -6.46
C VAL A 84 0.25 -7.84 -6.47
N MET A 85 -0.43 -7.04 -7.30
CA MET A 85 -0.20 -5.58 -7.34
C MET A 85 -0.58 -4.89 -6.03
N LEU A 86 -1.67 -5.32 -5.37
CA LEU A 86 -2.04 -4.81 -4.05
C LEU A 86 -1.02 -5.20 -2.98
N GLN A 87 -0.46 -6.42 -3.05
CA GLN A 87 0.60 -6.86 -2.15
C GLN A 87 1.85 -5.99 -2.30
N HIS A 88 2.24 -5.61 -3.52
CA HIS A 88 3.37 -4.69 -3.72
C HIS A 88 3.13 -3.34 -3.04
N LEU A 89 1.91 -2.78 -3.15
CA LEU A 89 1.57 -1.52 -2.47
C LEU A 89 1.64 -1.65 -0.94
N GLU A 90 1.12 -2.73 -0.37
CA GLU A 90 1.21 -3.01 1.07
C GLU A 90 2.68 -3.10 1.51
N THR A 91 3.51 -3.79 0.74
CA THR A 91 4.95 -3.91 1.01
C THR A 91 5.65 -2.56 0.98
N VAL A 92 5.35 -1.70 -0.01
CA VAL A 92 5.91 -0.33 -0.05
C VAL A 92 5.57 0.43 1.22
N GLN A 93 4.32 0.33 1.70
CA GLN A 93 3.91 0.97 2.95
C GLN A 93 4.70 0.42 4.15
N ALA A 94 4.92 -0.89 4.22
CA ALA A 94 5.71 -1.53 5.27
C ALA A 94 7.20 -1.13 5.23
N ILE A 95 7.79 -1.00 4.04
CA ILE A 95 9.17 -0.51 3.85
C ILE A 95 9.28 0.93 4.35
N VAL A 96 8.36 1.82 3.96
CA VAL A 96 8.35 3.22 4.43
C VAL A 96 8.25 3.27 5.96
N ALA A 97 7.40 2.44 6.56
CA ALA A 97 7.29 2.35 8.01
C ALA A 97 8.58 1.85 8.68
N ALA A 98 9.25 0.85 8.10
CA ALA A 98 10.54 0.36 8.60
C ALA A 98 11.64 1.42 8.50
N LEU A 99 11.73 2.14 7.36
CA LEU A 99 12.66 3.25 7.17
C LEU A 99 12.41 4.40 8.15
N ALA A 100 11.15 4.76 8.40
CA ALA A 100 10.78 5.78 9.37
C ALA A 100 11.14 5.42 10.82
N ASN A 101 11.20 4.12 11.14
CA ASN A 101 11.64 3.60 12.43
C ASN A 101 13.14 3.24 12.46
N GLU A 102 13.90 3.59 11.42
CA GLU A 102 15.32 3.25 11.26
C GLU A 102 15.63 1.73 11.31
N ASP A 103 14.63 0.89 11.02
CA ASP A 103 14.79 -0.56 10.92
C ASP A 103 15.18 -0.95 9.48
N TYR A 104 16.42 -0.61 9.12
CA TYR A 104 16.97 -0.83 7.78
C TYR A 104 17.10 -2.30 7.40
N ALA A 105 17.30 -3.18 8.38
CA ALA A 105 17.38 -4.62 8.15
C ALA A 105 16.00 -5.19 7.76
N LEU A 106 14.94 -4.76 8.46
CA LEU A 106 13.57 -5.11 8.09
C LEU A 106 13.20 -4.54 6.72
N ALA A 107 13.51 -3.26 6.48
CA ALA A 107 13.24 -2.62 5.18
C ALA A 107 13.90 -3.39 4.02
N GLN A 108 15.15 -3.85 4.21
CA GLN A 108 15.88 -4.61 3.21
C GLN A 108 15.20 -5.95 2.95
N GLY A 109 14.93 -6.71 4.02
CA GLY A 109 14.29 -8.02 3.90
C GLY A 109 12.90 -7.96 3.25
N LEU A 110 12.11 -6.93 3.57
CA LEU A 110 10.81 -6.70 2.93
C LEU A 110 10.96 -6.42 1.43
N THR A 111 11.95 -5.62 1.05
CA THR A 111 12.22 -5.29 -0.36
C THR A 111 12.61 -6.53 -1.15
N GLU A 112 13.58 -7.31 -0.65
CA GLU A 112 14.08 -8.52 -1.31
C GLU A 112 13.00 -9.60 -1.43
N ALA A 113 12.21 -9.81 -0.37
CA ALA A 113 11.23 -10.89 -0.32
C ALA A 113 9.94 -10.60 -1.11
N HIS A 114 9.50 -9.34 -1.16
CA HIS A 114 8.15 -9.01 -1.62
C HIS A 114 8.07 -8.03 -2.81
N LEU A 115 9.15 -7.28 -3.09
CA LEU A 115 9.28 -6.47 -4.32
C LEU A 115 10.29 -7.06 -5.31
N GLY A 116 11.19 -7.93 -4.83
CA GLY A 116 12.14 -8.67 -5.65
C GLY A 116 11.51 -9.79 -6.49
N PHE A 117 12.35 -10.49 -7.26
CA PHE A 117 11.92 -11.45 -8.29
C PHE A 117 11.10 -12.65 -7.78
N PHE A 118 11.12 -12.93 -6.48
CA PHE A 118 10.49 -14.13 -5.92
C PHE A 118 8.97 -14.13 -6.14
N THR A 119 8.30 -13.01 -5.87
CA THR A 119 6.86 -12.88 -6.06
C THR A 119 6.48 -12.81 -7.54
N HIS A 120 7.26 -12.09 -8.35
CA HIS A 120 7.04 -11.99 -9.79
C HIS A 120 7.17 -13.35 -10.48
N ARG A 121 8.23 -14.11 -10.18
CA ARG A 121 8.42 -15.47 -10.71
C ARG A 121 7.29 -16.40 -10.31
N GLN A 122 6.80 -16.36 -9.08
CA GLN A 122 5.66 -17.19 -8.66
C GLN A 122 4.35 -16.84 -9.38
N ALA A 123 4.10 -15.54 -9.62
CA ALA A 123 2.94 -15.10 -10.39
C ALA A 123 3.07 -15.52 -11.86
N MET A 124 4.25 -15.35 -12.47
CA MET A 124 4.54 -15.75 -13.85
C MET A 124 4.60 -17.27 -14.05
N LEU A 125 4.83 -18.08 -13.01
CA LEU A 125 4.71 -19.54 -13.13
C LEU A 125 3.25 -20.01 -13.28
N ARG A 126 2.30 -19.18 -12.83
CA ARG A 126 0.86 -19.48 -12.91
C ARG A 126 0.18 -18.79 -14.10
N GLN A 127 0.84 -17.82 -14.71
CA GLN A 127 0.33 -17.02 -15.83
C GLN A 127 1.20 -17.30 -17.06
N LYS A 128 0.62 -17.53 -18.23
CA LYS A 128 1.43 -17.87 -19.39
C LYS A 128 2.19 -16.63 -19.87
N PRO A 129 3.50 -16.71 -20.16
CA PRO A 129 4.26 -15.57 -20.67
C PRO A 129 3.66 -14.93 -21.91
N GLU A 130 2.93 -15.72 -22.72
CA GLU A 130 2.22 -15.28 -23.93
C GLU A 130 1.04 -14.33 -23.65
N ASP A 131 0.50 -14.32 -22.43
CA ASP A 131 -0.65 -13.47 -22.06
C ASP A 131 -0.25 -12.00 -21.82
N PHE A 132 1.05 -11.71 -21.81
CA PHE A 132 1.62 -10.38 -21.58
C PHE A 132 2.40 -9.88 -22.80
N PRO A 133 2.21 -8.62 -23.22
CA PRO A 133 3.01 -8.00 -24.26
C PRO A 133 4.52 -7.96 -23.89
N PRO A 134 5.45 -8.06 -24.85
CA PRO A 134 6.89 -7.96 -24.55
C PRO A 134 7.27 -6.70 -23.75
N ALA A 135 6.72 -5.55 -24.10
CA ALA A 135 6.98 -4.30 -23.39
C ALA A 135 6.44 -4.29 -21.94
N TYR A 136 5.47 -5.16 -21.60
CA TYR A 136 5.06 -5.36 -20.21
C TYR A 136 6.17 -6.04 -19.40
N HIS A 137 6.79 -7.08 -19.98
CA HIS A 137 7.89 -7.80 -19.34
C HIS A 137 9.09 -6.88 -19.07
N ASP A 138 9.42 -5.99 -20.02
CA ASP A 138 10.49 -5.01 -19.83
C ASP A 138 10.24 -4.09 -18.63
N LEU A 139 9.01 -3.61 -18.47
CA LEU A 139 8.62 -2.77 -17.32
C LEU A 139 8.62 -3.57 -16.01
N ALA A 140 8.19 -4.83 -16.04
CA ALA A 140 8.23 -5.71 -14.87
C ALA A 140 9.67 -5.99 -14.41
N MET A 141 10.60 -6.18 -15.37
CA MET A 141 12.02 -6.34 -15.09
C MET A 141 12.64 -5.05 -14.56
N ALA A 142 12.29 -3.89 -15.13
CA ALA A 142 12.75 -2.59 -14.62
C ALA A 142 12.30 -2.35 -13.16
N HIS A 143 11.08 -2.75 -12.80
CA HIS A 143 10.61 -2.71 -11.41
C HIS A 143 11.45 -3.62 -10.51
N HIS A 144 11.74 -4.84 -10.96
CA HIS A 144 12.58 -5.77 -10.21
C HIS A 144 14.00 -5.22 -9.96
N GLU A 145 14.66 -4.71 -11.00
CA GLU A 145 16.00 -4.13 -10.91
C GLU A 145 16.02 -2.92 -9.96
N ALA A 146 15.00 -2.07 -10.01
CA ALA A 146 14.85 -0.94 -9.09
C ALA A 146 14.71 -1.41 -7.63
N ALA A 147 13.97 -2.50 -7.39
CA ALA A 147 13.82 -3.08 -6.06
C ALA A 147 15.15 -3.67 -5.53
N GLU A 148 15.94 -4.33 -6.38
CA GLU A 148 17.27 -4.83 -5.98
C GLU A 148 18.24 -3.71 -5.63
N GLU A 149 18.27 -2.64 -6.43
CA GLU A 149 19.12 -1.49 -6.16
C GLU A 149 18.70 -0.78 -4.87
N LEU A 150 17.39 -0.68 -4.59
CA LEU A 150 16.89 -0.18 -3.32
C LEU A 150 17.36 -1.03 -2.14
N ALA A 151 17.19 -2.35 -2.20
CA ALA A 151 17.64 -3.26 -1.15
C ALA A 151 19.14 -3.13 -0.89
N ARG A 152 19.95 -3.05 -1.95
CA ARG A 152 21.42 -2.95 -1.90
C ARG A 152 21.92 -1.75 -1.10
N VAL A 153 21.22 -0.61 -1.17
CA VAL A 153 21.65 0.62 -0.46
C VAL A 153 21.14 0.71 0.97
N MET A 154 20.21 -0.14 1.41
CA MET A 154 19.65 -0.07 2.77
C MET A 154 20.67 -0.28 3.90
N PRO A 155 21.68 -1.17 3.79
CA PRO A 155 22.72 -1.31 4.81
C PRO A 155 23.52 -0.02 5.09
N SER A 156 23.52 0.94 4.16
CA SER A 156 24.18 2.24 4.35
C SER A 156 23.57 3.07 5.48
N ARG A 157 22.28 2.83 5.79
CA ARG A 157 21.48 3.63 6.74
C ARG A 157 21.41 5.12 6.39
N ASP A 158 21.75 5.48 5.16
CA ASP A 158 21.73 6.86 4.68
C ASP A 158 20.47 7.08 3.84
N LEU A 159 19.49 7.80 4.41
CA LEU A 159 18.26 8.14 3.71
C LEU A 159 18.52 8.94 2.42
N LYS A 160 19.63 9.68 2.31
CA LYS A 160 19.99 10.38 1.07
C LYS A 160 20.38 9.43 -0.06
N GLN A 161 20.82 8.22 0.27
CA GLN A 161 21.08 7.15 -0.69
C GLN A 161 19.85 6.27 -0.91
N ILE A 162 19.07 6.00 0.15
CA ILE A 162 17.92 5.09 0.09
C ILE A 162 16.72 5.73 -0.62
N LEU A 163 16.33 6.95 -0.26
CA LEU A 163 15.10 7.56 -0.77
C LEU A 163 15.11 7.77 -2.31
N PRO A 164 16.22 8.15 -2.97
CA PRO A 164 16.27 8.19 -4.43
C PRO A 164 16.06 6.83 -5.10
N ARG A 165 16.38 5.72 -4.44
CA ARG A 165 16.16 4.37 -4.97
C ARG A 165 14.72 3.91 -4.76
N LEU A 166 14.12 4.32 -3.66
CA LEU A 166 12.69 4.14 -3.42
C LEU A 166 11.86 4.89 -4.48
N ASP A 167 12.26 6.13 -4.83
CA ASP A 167 11.67 6.87 -5.95
C ASP A 167 11.83 6.12 -7.28
N GLY A 168 12.96 5.44 -7.51
CA GLY A 168 13.16 4.56 -8.67
C GLY A 168 12.13 3.43 -8.77
N VAL A 169 11.82 2.76 -7.65
CA VAL A 169 10.77 1.74 -7.59
C VAL A 169 9.40 2.34 -7.91
N LEU A 170 9.06 3.48 -7.30
CA LEU A 170 7.78 4.15 -7.54
C LEU A 170 7.61 4.59 -9.00
N LYS A 171 8.68 5.08 -9.63
CA LYS A 171 8.69 5.41 -11.06
C LYS A 171 8.40 4.19 -11.94
N ALA A 172 8.94 3.02 -11.61
CA ALA A 172 8.64 1.79 -12.34
C ALA A 172 7.16 1.38 -12.20
N CYS A 173 6.59 1.50 -10.99
CA CYS A 173 5.15 1.29 -10.78
C CYS A 173 4.32 2.23 -11.68
N VAL A 174 4.65 3.52 -11.68
CA VAL A 174 3.94 4.54 -12.47
C VAL A 174 4.08 4.27 -13.96
N ALA A 175 5.26 3.92 -14.46
CA ALA A 175 5.48 3.63 -15.88
C ALA A 175 4.58 2.50 -16.37
N CYS A 176 4.46 1.40 -15.61
CA CYS A 176 3.55 0.31 -15.93
C CYS A 176 2.08 0.76 -15.88
N HIS A 177 1.68 1.50 -14.84
CA HIS A 177 0.29 1.95 -14.67
C HIS A 177 -0.16 3.04 -15.65
N LEU A 178 0.78 3.75 -16.27
CA LEU A 178 0.53 4.70 -17.36
C LEU A 178 0.42 4.01 -18.72
N ALA A 179 1.04 2.84 -18.89
CA ALA A 179 1.00 2.09 -20.14
C ALA A 179 -0.16 1.09 -20.18
N TYR A 180 -0.40 0.38 -19.06
CA TYR A 180 -1.27 -0.78 -19.04
C TYR A 180 -2.41 -0.68 -18.03
N LYS A 181 -3.49 -1.41 -18.34
CA LYS A 181 -4.60 -1.68 -17.43
C LYS A 181 -5.02 -3.12 -17.49
N LEU A 182 -5.58 -3.63 -16.40
CA LEU A 182 -6.28 -4.91 -16.43
C LEU A 182 -7.61 -4.75 -17.17
N HIS A 183 -7.95 -5.71 -18.02
CA HIS A 183 -9.28 -5.76 -18.62
C HIS A 183 -10.32 -6.04 -17.52
N SER A 184 -11.30 -5.14 -17.36
CA SER A 184 -12.40 -5.32 -16.41
C SER A 184 -13.58 -5.95 -17.13
N THR A 185 -13.68 -7.28 -17.13
CA THR A 185 -14.97 -7.91 -17.44
C THR A 185 -15.87 -7.73 -16.22
N ASN A 186 -16.84 -6.81 -16.31
CA ASN A 186 -17.94 -6.76 -15.34
C ASN A 186 -18.67 -8.11 -15.42
N ASN A 187 -18.61 -8.90 -14.36
CA ASN A 187 -19.41 -10.11 -14.19
C ASN A 187 -20.26 -9.95 -12.95
#